data_AF-A0A2Z6RTK2-F1
#
_entry.id   AF-A0A2Z6RTK2-F1
#
_cell.length_a   1.000
_cell.length_b   1.000
_cell.length_c   1.000
_cell.angle_alpha   90.00
_cell.angle_beta   90.00
_cell.angle_gamma   90.00
#
_symmetry.space_group_name_H-M   'P 1'
#
loop_
_entity.id
_entity.type
_entity.pdbx_description
1 polymer ?
#
loop_
_entity_poly.entity_id
_entity_poly.type
_entity_poly.pdbx_seq_one_letter_code
_entity_poly.pdbx_strand_id
1 'polypeptide(L)'
;MEQTHKNIRKDKPSRTKWSESAIKALLSFLLEHKDKLEELKYTRGAISNPGNIQLWKDAEVFLLTFNFEQSYSNIQIANKCKNLVDNYRIALHTVPPQIVPPLNSTRVLFKFIFRYF
;
A
#
# COMPACT_ATOMS: atom_id res chain seq x y z
N MET A 1 14.74 -13.84 -46.28
CA MET A 1 13.64 -13.72 -45.29
C MET A 1 14.27 -13.25 -44.00
N GLU A 2 14.30 -11.95 -43.75
CA GLU A 2 14.87 -11.38 -42.53
C GLU A 2 13.86 -11.44 -41.39
N GLN A 3 14.16 -12.22 -40.36
CA GLN A 3 13.48 -12.14 -39.06
C GLN A 3 14.17 -11.07 -38.22
N THR A 4 13.56 -9.89 -38.15
CA THR A 4 13.98 -8.83 -37.23
C THR A 4 13.56 -9.20 -35.81
N HIS A 5 14.54 -9.60 -34.99
CA HIS A 5 14.38 -9.75 -33.55
C HIS A 5 14.11 -8.38 -32.93
N LYS A 6 12.83 -8.05 -32.71
CA LYS A 6 12.43 -6.87 -31.93
C LYS A 6 12.85 -7.10 -30.47
N ASN A 7 14.01 -6.56 -30.11
CA ASN A 7 14.43 -6.36 -28.73
C ASN A 7 13.45 -5.39 -28.05
N ILE A 8 12.37 -5.94 -27.48
CA ILE A 8 11.50 -5.19 -26.57
C ILE A 8 12.35 -4.94 -25.32
N ARG A 9 12.97 -3.76 -25.27
CA ARG A 9 13.56 -3.23 -24.05
C ARG A 9 12.46 -3.29 -23.00
N LYS A 10 12.63 -4.13 -21.99
CA LYS A 10 11.79 -4.13 -20.79
C LYS A 10 12.05 -2.78 -20.11
N ASP A 11 11.29 -1.76 -20.48
CA ASP A 11 11.27 -0.52 -19.75
C ASP A 11 11.07 -0.87 -18.28
N LYS A 12 12.02 -0.44 -17.44
CA LYS A 12 11.90 -0.52 -16.00
C LYS A 12 10.51 0.01 -15.65
N PRO A 13 9.66 -0.74 -14.92
CA PRO A 13 8.33 -0.26 -14.60
C PRO A 13 8.51 1.11 -13.93
N SER A 14 7.91 2.13 -14.53
CA SER A 14 7.99 3.49 -13.97
C SER A 14 7.52 3.38 -12.52
N ARG A 15 8.36 3.84 -11.59
CA ARG A 15 8.09 3.68 -10.17
C ARG A 15 6.85 4.52 -9.88
N THR A 16 5.71 3.86 -9.70
CA THR A 16 4.40 4.49 -9.44
C THR A 16 4.58 5.58 -8.37
N LYS A 17 4.33 6.84 -8.74
CA LYS A 17 4.52 7.97 -7.84
C LYS A 17 3.23 8.16 -7.04
N TRP A 18 3.35 8.07 -5.72
CA TRP A 18 2.23 8.25 -4.81
C TRP A 18 2.23 9.70 -4.31
N SER A 19 1.19 10.46 -4.63
CA SER A 19 0.97 11.78 -4.05
C SER A 19 0.59 11.66 -2.57
N GLU A 20 0.80 12.71 -1.78
CA GLU A 20 0.41 12.72 -0.37
C GLU A 20 -1.11 12.55 -0.21
N SER A 21 -1.91 13.15 -1.11
CA SER A 21 -3.36 13.00 -1.13
C SER A 21 -3.80 11.55 -1.42
N ALA A 22 -3.16 10.87 -2.37
CA ALA A 22 -3.45 9.46 -2.65
C ALA A 22 -3.08 8.55 -1.47
N ILE A 23 -1.97 8.84 -0.78
CA ILE A 23 -1.59 8.10 0.44
C ILE A 23 -2.62 8.34 1.54
N LYS A 24 -3.07 9.58 1.77
CA LYS A 24 -4.10 9.91 2.77
C LYS A 24 -5.44 9.23 2.46
N ALA A 25 -5.86 9.24 1.20
CA ALA A 25 -7.08 8.55 0.76
C ALA A 25 -6.98 7.04 1.01
N LEU A 26 -5.85 6.42 0.64
CA LEU A 26 -5.61 5.00 0.90
C LEU A 26 -5.65 4.69 2.40
N LEU A 27 -5.00 5.48 3.25
CA LEU A 27 -5.03 5.27 4.70
C LEU A 27 -6.43 5.43 5.28
N SER A 28 -7.23 6.36 4.75
CA SER A 28 -8.63 6.56 5.17
C SER A 28 -9.47 5.33 4.84
N PHE A 29 -9.34 4.81 3.62
CA PHE A 29 -9.99 3.57 3.20
C PHE A 29 -9.60 2.37 4.09
N LEU A 30 -8.31 2.21 4.37
CA LEU A 30 -7.82 1.14 5.23
C LEU A 30 -8.33 1.24 6.67
N LEU A 31 -8.50 2.46 7.19
CA LEU A 31 -9.06 2.68 8.52
C LEU A 31 -10.54 2.31 8.58
N GLU A 32 -11.30 2.68 7.56
CA GLU A 32 -12.73 2.36 7.44
C GLU A 32 -12.96 0.84 7.30
N HIS A 33 -12.07 0.15 6.59
CA HIS A 33 -12.15 -1.30 6.37
C HIS A 33 -11.15 -2.10 7.22
N LYS A 34 -10.84 -1.62 8.44
CA LYS A 34 -9.85 -2.25 9.34
C LYS A 34 -10.13 -3.73 9.63
N ASP A 35 -11.40 -4.11 9.75
CA ASP A 35 -11.78 -5.47 10.15
C ASP A 35 -11.47 -6.46 9.00
N LYS A 36 -11.79 -6.07 7.76
CA LYS A 36 -11.40 -6.83 6.55
C LYS A 36 -9.88 -6.90 6.40
N LEU A 37 -9.18 -5.82 6.73
CA LEU A 37 -7.72 -5.78 6.69
C LEU A 37 -7.11 -6.75 7.72
N GLU A 38 -7.72 -6.89 8.90
CA GLU A 38 -7.30 -7.81 9.95
C GLU A 38 -7.50 -9.28 9.55
N GLU A 39 -8.63 -9.63 8.93
CA GLU A 39 -8.89 -10.98 8.40
C GLU A 39 -7.83 -11.43 7.37
N LEU A 40 -7.32 -10.49 6.57
CA LEU A 40 -6.29 -10.79 5.58
C LEU A 40 -4.95 -11.21 6.17
N LYS A 41 -4.66 -10.87 7.43
CA LYS A 41 -3.40 -11.27 8.11
C LYS A 41 -3.24 -12.78 8.18
N TYR A 42 -4.32 -13.48 8.45
CA TYR A 42 -4.33 -14.93 8.65
C TYR A 42 -4.47 -15.71 7.34
N THR A 43 -4.72 -15.01 6.24
CA THR A 43 -4.93 -15.61 4.92
C THR A 43 -3.61 -15.71 4.17
N ARG A 44 -2.97 -16.89 4.21
CA ARG A 44 -1.68 -17.17 3.54
C ARG A 44 -1.68 -16.84 2.04
N GLY A 45 -2.85 -16.87 1.38
CA GLY A 45 -3.03 -16.50 -0.03
C GLY A 45 -3.06 -15.00 -0.32
N ALA A 46 -3.22 -14.16 0.71
CA ALA A 46 -3.28 -12.70 0.53
C ALA A 46 -1.93 -12.10 0.11
N ILE A 47 -0.84 -12.77 0.48
CA ILE A 47 0.54 -12.35 0.20
C ILE A 47 0.96 -12.77 -1.22
N SER A 48 0.45 -13.89 -1.73
CA SER A 48 0.87 -14.45 -3.02
C SER A 48 0.05 -13.98 -4.22
N ASN A 49 -1.22 -13.57 -4.02
CA ASN A 49 -2.05 -13.02 -5.10
C ASN A 49 -2.94 -11.86 -4.63
N PRO A 50 -2.38 -10.65 -4.45
CA PRO A 50 -3.15 -9.49 -4.02
C PRO A 50 -4.24 -9.08 -5.02
N GLY A 51 -4.09 -9.40 -6.31
CA GLY A 51 -5.07 -9.02 -7.33
C GLY A 51 -6.45 -9.67 -7.18
N ASN A 52 -6.54 -10.81 -6.49
CA ASN A 52 -7.83 -11.50 -6.30
C ASN A 52 -8.55 -11.15 -4.99
N ILE A 53 -7.97 -10.30 -4.16
CA ILE A 53 -8.55 -9.94 -2.87
C ILE A 53 -9.56 -8.81 -3.08
N GLN A 54 -10.79 -9.03 -2.60
CA GLN A 54 -11.88 -8.07 -2.78
C GLN A 54 -11.56 -6.70 -2.16
N LEU A 55 -10.92 -6.67 -0.99
CA LEU A 55 -10.50 -5.42 -0.34
C LEU A 55 -9.66 -4.52 -1.26
N TRP A 56 -8.73 -5.10 -2.03
CA TRP A 56 -7.87 -4.30 -2.92
C TRP A 56 -8.59 -3.86 -4.18
N LYS A 57 -9.58 -4.64 -4.66
CA LYS A 57 -10.47 -4.22 -5.77
C LYS A 57 -11.38 -3.07 -5.31
N ASP A 58 -11.93 -3.17 -4.11
CA ASP A 58 -12.75 -2.11 -3.51
C ASP A 58 -11.91 -0.82 -3.32
N ALA A 59 -10.65 -0.97 -2.89
CA ALA A 59 -9.72 0.16 -2.75
C ALA A 59 -9.41 0.84 -4.09
N GLU A 60 -9.28 0.06 -5.16
CA GLU A 60 -9.07 0.57 -6.52
C GLU A 60 -10.28 1.39 -6.97
N VAL A 61 -11.50 0.86 -6.82
CA VAL A 61 -12.75 1.58 -7.13
C VAL A 61 -12.87 2.86 -6.29
N PHE A 62 -12.54 2.79 -5.00
CA PHE A 62 -12.53 3.96 -4.12
C PHE A 62 -11.54 5.03 -4.57
N LEU A 63 -10.30 4.66 -4.91
CA LEU A 63 -9.32 5.65 -5.36
C LEU A 63 -9.66 6.24 -6.73
N LEU A 64 -10.40 5.52 -7.58
CA LEU A 64 -10.93 6.03 -8.84
C LEU A 64 -12.00 7.11 -8.66
N THR A 65 -12.64 7.23 -7.48
CA THR A 65 -13.58 8.33 -7.23
C THR A 65 -12.87 9.68 -7.04
N PHE A 66 -11.54 9.67 -6.91
CA PHE A 66 -10.73 10.87 -6.79
C PHE A 66 -10.04 11.20 -8.12
N ASN A 67 -9.93 12.48 -8.43
CA ASN A 67 -9.25 12.94 -9.64
C ASN A 67 -7.72 13.08 -9.40
N PHE A 68 -7.03 11.96 -9.18
CA PHE A 68 -5.58 11.94 -9.09
C PHE A 68 -4.92 11.96 -10.48
N GLU A 69 -3.66 12.41 -10.54
CA GLU A 69 -2.87 12.45 -11.79
C GLU A 69 -2.69 11.07 -12.45
N GLN A 70 -2.78 10.00 -11.64
CA GLN A 70 -2.66 8.63 -12.10
C GLN A 70 -3.61 7.72 -11.34
N SER A 71 -4.07 6.67 -12.01
CA SER A 71 -4.80 5.57 -11.40
C SER A 71 -3.84 4.61 -10.69
N TYR A 72 -4.35 3.91 -9.68
CA TYR A 72 -3.61 2.92 -8.91
C TYR A 72 -4.32 1.57 -9.02
N SER A 73 -3.66 0.55 -9.58
CA SER A 73 -4.24 -0.79 -9.64
C SER A 73 -4.30 -1.44 -8.26
N ASN A 74 -5.24 -2.36 -8.04
CA ASN A 74 -5.33 -3.15 -6.82
C ASN A 74 -3.98 -3.77 -6.38
N ILE A 75 -3.15 -4.26 -7.31
CA ILE A 75 -1.81 -4.80 -7.03
C ILE A 75 -0.86 -3.70 -6.53
N GLN A 76 -0.88 -2.52 -7.17
CA GLN A 76 -0.06 -1.37 -6.74
C GLN A 76 -0.48 -0.89 -5.35
N ILE A 77 -1.78 -0.87 -5.06
CA ILE A 77 -2.34 -0.51 -3.76
C ILE A 77 -1.88 -1.48 -2.67
N ALA A 78 -2.02 -2.79 -2.91
CA ALA A 78 -1.59 -3.82 -1.96
C ALA A 78 -0.08 -3.72 -1.65
N ASN A 79 0.75 -3.57 -2.68
CA ASN A 79 2.20 -3.39 -2.53
C ASN A 79 2.53 -2.09 -1.78
N LYS A 80 1.80 -1.01 -2.04
CA LYS A 80 1.98 0.25 -1.31
C LYS A 80 1.64 0.08 0.16
N CYS A 81 0.54 -0.60 0.48
CA CYS A 81 0.17 -0.90 1.86
C CYS A 81 1.28 -1.66 2.58
N LYS A 82 1.78 -2.75 1.98
CA LYS A 82 2.90 -3.53 2.52
C LYS A 82 4.13 -2.64 2.81
N ASN A 83 4.53 -1.82 1.85
CA ASN A 83 5.67 -0.90 2.02
C ASN A 83 5.45 0.10 3.16
N LEU A 84 4.22 0.59 3.35
CA LEU A 84 3.87 1.49 4.45
C LEU A 84 4.00 0.79 5.81
N VAL A 85 3.60 -0.48 5.91
CA VAL A 85 3.78 -1.31 7.11
C VAL A 85 5.26 -1.54 7.40
N ASP A 86 6.02 -2.00 6.40
CA ASP A 86 7.44 -2.32 6.55
C ASP A 86 8.24 -1.08 6.97
N ASN A 87 7.98 0.08 6.35
CA ASN A 87 8.63 1.35 6.72
C ASN A 87 8.29 1.77 8.16
N TYR A 88 7.04 1.59 8.59
CA TYR A 88 6.63 1.89 9.95
C TYR A 88 7.33 0.97 10.96
N ARG A 89 7.42 -0.33 10.66
CA ARG A 89 8.11 -1.31 11.50
C ARG A 89 9.59 -0.97 11.64
N ILE A 90 10.27 -0.65 10.55
CA ILE A 90 11.67 -0.20 10.58
C ILE A 90 11.80 1.05 11.46
N ALA A 91 10.94 2.04 11.28
CA ALA A 91 10.97 3.27 12.09
C ALA A 91 10.72 3.03 13.59
N LEU A 92 10.00 1.98 13.97
CA LEU A 92 9.86 1.58 15.37
C LEU A 92 11.13 0.95 15.95
N HIS A 93 11.90 0.22 15.14
CA HIS A 93 13.12 -0.46 15.57
C HIS A 93 14.37 0.43 15.53
N THR A 94 14.37 1.52 14.76
CA THR A 94 15.54 2.39 14.59
C THR A 94 15.56 3.63 15.49
N VAL A 95 14.46 3.95 16.18
CA VAL A 95 14.40 5.09 17.11
C VAL A 95 14.58 4.59 18.55
N PRO A 96 15.62 5.02 19.29
CA PRO A 96 15.74 4.71 20.70
C PRO A 96 14.54 5.28 21.46
N PRO A 97 13.98 4.56 22.47
CA PRO A 97 12.72 4.89 23.14
C PRO A 97 12.67 6.28 23.82
N GLN A 98 13.80 7.02 23.87
CA GLN A 98 13.94 8.30 24.56
C GLN A 98 13.81 9.54 23.63
N ILE A 99 13.75 9.38 22.30
CA ILE A 99 13.56 10.49 21.34
C ILE A 99 12.28 10.24 20.53
N VAL A 100 11.16 10.02 21.22
CA VAL A 100 9.86 9.87 20.58
C VAL A 100 9.12 11.21 20.75
N PRO A 101 9.04 12.07 19.70
CA PRO A 101 8.17 13.23 19.76
C PRO A 101 6.72 12.77 20.00
N PRO A 102 5.86 13.63 20.58
CA PRO A 102 4.50 13.25 20.98
C PRO A 102 3.75 12.60 19.82
N LEU A 103 2.89 11.62 20.15
CA LEU A 103 2.12 10.83 19.19
C LEU A 103 1.34 11.75 18.23
N ASN A 104 1.94 12.08 17.08
CA ASN A 104 1.21 12.75 16.01
C ASN A 104 0.11 11.80 15.52
N SER A 105 -1.08 12.33 15.25
CA SER A 105 -2.30 11.55 14.93
C SER A 105 -2.07 10.45 13.88
N THR A 106 -1.17 10.68 12.93
CA THR A 106 -0.73 9.69 11.93
C THR A 106 -0.03 8.46 12.54
N ARG A 107 0.80 8.61 13.57
CA ARG A 107 1.43 7.48 14.29
C ARG A 107 0.40 6.69 15.11
N VAL A 108 -0.61 7.34 15.67
CA VAL A 108 -1.74 6.66 16.33
C VAL A 108 -2.51 5.85 15.31
N LEU A 109 -2.87 6.44 14.17
CA LEU A 109 -3.53 5.75 13.05
C LEU A 109 -2.70 4.55 12.56
N PHE A 110 -1.40 4.72 12.32
CA PHE A 110 -0.53 3.63 11.88
C PHE A 110 -0.39 2.54 12.95
N LYS A 111 -0.28 2.90 14.23
CA LYS A 111 -0.31 1.91 15.32
C LYS A 111 -1.69 1.23 15.37
N PHE A 112 -2.78 1.94 15.16
CA PHE A 112 -4.13 1.35 15.20
C PHE A 112 -4.38 0.40 14.02
N ILE A 113 -3.90 0.76 12.83
CA ILE A 113 -4.06 -0.02 11.59
C ILE A 113 -3.06 -1.20 11.55
N PHE A 114 -1.83 -1.04 12.07
CA PHE A 114 -0.73 -1.99 11.86
C PHE A 114 -0.14 -2.61 13.15
N ARG A 115 -0.69 -2.38 14.35
CA ARG A 115 -0.17 -2.96 15.62
C ARG A 115 -0.12 -4.49 15.65
N TYR A 116 -0.77 -5.16 14.71
CA TYR A 116 -0.80 -6.61 14.62
C TYR A 116 -0.49 -7.13 13.20
N PHE A 117 0.14 -6.31 12.33
CA PHE A 117 0.66 -6.69 11.01
C PHE A 117 2.20 -6.76 11.07
#